data_AF-A0A0K2VLA6-F1
#
_entry.id   AF-A0A0K2VLA6-F1
#
_cell.length_a   1.000
_cell.length_b   1.000
_cell.length_c   1.000
_cell.angle_alpha   90.00
_cell.angle_beta   90.00
_cell.angle_gamma   90.00
#
_symmetry.space_group_name_H-M   'P 1'
#
loop_
_entity.id
_entity.type
_entity.pdbx_description
1 polymer ?
#
loop_
_entity_poly.entity_id
_entity_poly.type
_entity_poly.pdbx_seq_one_letter_code
_entity_poly.pdbx_strand_id
1 'polypeptide(L)'
;MIEKSIKCDLCKYLITKVNESVLTQDNADQVIEKVEEICAQAQEVSSFLGETCTSFVNDVLKPKIEDLLAAKQEPEKVCKELEMC
;
A
#
# COMPACT_ATOMS: atom_id res chain seq x y z
N MET A 1 -5.28 22.61 -7.82
CA MET A 1 -5.48 21.16 -7.58
C MET A 1 -4.17 20.55 -7.11
N ILE A 2 -3.65 20.97 -5.96
CA ILE A 2 -2.34 20.51 -5.46
C ILE A 2 -2.50 19.24 -4.59
N GLU A 3 -3.60 19.15 -3.84
CA GLU A 3 -3.87 18.00 -2.95
C GLU A 3 -4.01 16.67 -3.69
N LYS A 4 -4.67 16.61 -4.86
CA LYS A 4 -4.85 15.35 -5.58
C LYS A 4 -3.52 14.83 -6.15
N SER A 5 -2.64 15.72 -6.61
CA SER A 5 -1.32 15.33 -7.10
C SER A 5 -0.45 14.81 -5.96
N ILE A 6 -0.43 15.50 -4.81
CA ILE A 6 0.34 15.06 -3.64
C ILE A 6 -0.17 13.71 -3.12
N LYS A 7 -1.49 13.49 -3.07
CA LYS A 7 -2.09 12.20 -2.69
C LYS A 7 -1.68 11.08 -3.64
N CYS A 8 -1.67 11.36 -4.94
CA CYS A 8 -1.26 10.41 -5.97
C CYS A 8 0.24 10.07 -5.88
N ASP A 9 1.09 11.09 -5.73
CA ASP A 9 2.54 10.92 -5.62
C ASP A 9 2.93 10.18 -4.34
N LEU A 10 2.26 10.47 -3.23
CA LEU A 10 2.47 9.77 -1.96
C LEU A 10 2.04 8.31 -2.04
N CYS A 11 0.86 8.03 -2.61
CA CYS A 11 0.41 6.65 -2.80
C CYS A 11 1.39 5.89 -3.69
N LYS A 12 1.80 6.46 -4.83
CA LYS A 12 2.75 5.83 -5.74
C LYS A 12 4.08 5.54 -5.05
N TYR A 13 4.57 6.46 -4.23
CA TYR A 13 5.78 6.27 -3.44
C TYR A 13 5.65 5.10 -2.47
N LEU A 14 4.55 5.02 -1.72
CA LEU A 14 4.28 3.93 -0.78
C LEU A 14 4.21 2.57 -1.50
N ILE A 15 3.45 2.47 -2.59
CA ILE A 15 3.34 1.21 -3.35
C ILE A 15 4.68 0.84 -3.99
N THR A 16 5.47 1.82 -4.43
CA THR A 16 6.83 1.56 -4.93
C THR A 16 7.72 0.99 -3.83
N LYS A 17 7.65 1.53 -2.60
CA LYS A 17 8.44 1.02 -1.46
C LYS A 17 8.00 -0.36 -1.01
N VAL A 18 6.71 -0.65 -1.07
CA VAL A 18 6.17 -1.99 -0.84
C VAL A 18 6.68 -2.94 -1.91
N ASN A 19 6.60 -2.58 -3.19
CA ASN A 19 7.13 -3.38 -4.29
C ASN A 19 8.64 -3.61 -4.19
N GLU A 20 9.44 -2.59 -3.85
CA GLU A 20 10.88 -2.75 -3.63
C GLU A 20 11.18 -3.71 -2.47
N SER A 21 10.37 -3.67 -1.40
CA SER A 21 10.47 -4.58 -0.25
C SER A 21 10.05 -6.00 -0.60
N VAL A 22 8.96 -6.17 -1.34
CA VAL A 22 8.48 -7.42 -1.94
C VAL A 22 9.57 -8.06 -2.82
N LEU A 23 10.26 -7.25 -3.62
CA LEU A 23 11.33 -7.73 -4.51
C LEU A 23 12.63 -8.11 -3.78
N THR A 24 12.78 -7.70 -2.52
CA THR A 24 13.94 -8.03 -1.68
C THR A 24 13.60 -9.06 -0.60
N GLN A 25 12.32 -9.29 -0.31
CA GLN A 25 11.82 -10.23 0.68
C GLN A 25 10.75 -11.12 0.02
N ASP A 26 11.12 -12.35 -0.34
CA ASP A 26 10.20 -13.40 -0.86
C ASP A 26 9.16 -13.88 0.17
N ASN A 27 9.02 -13.20 1.32
CA ASN A 27 8.15 -13.62 2.39
C ASN A 27 6.96 -12.67 2.55
N ALA A 28 5.77 -13.17 2.20
CA ALA A 28 4.48 -12.50 2.34
C ALA A 28 4.26 -11.90 3.73
N ASP A 29 4.70 -12.60 4.80
CA ASP A 29 4.51 -12.16 6.17
C ASP A 29 5.27 -10.85 6.47
N GLN A 30 6.50 -10.72 5.95
CA GLN A 30 7.31 -9.51 6.15
C GLN A 30 6.77 -8.31 5.37
N VAL A 31 6.11 -8.57 4.23
CA VAL A 31 5.46 -7.51 3.46
C VAL A 31 4.21 -7.02 4.19
N ILE A 32 3.40 -7.95 4.71
CA ILE A 32 2.22 -7.60 5.51
C ILE A 32 2.64 -6.75 6.72
N GLU A 33 3.68 -7.16 7.45
CA GLU A 33 4.17 -6.44 8.63
C GLU A 33 4.59 -5.00 8.29
N LYS A 34 5.30 -4.79 7.17
CA LYS A 34 5.65 -3.45 6.68
C LYS A 34 4.45 -2.60 6.30
N VAL A 35 3.45 -3.18 5.64
CA VAL A 35 2.25 -2.41 5.27
C VAL A 35 1.42 -2.10 6.51
N GLU A 36 1.37 -3.00 7.50
CA GLU A 36 0.74 -2.73 8.80
C GLU A 36 1.44 -1.59 9.56
N GLU A 37 2.78 -1.49 9.52
CA GLU A 37 3.51 -0.32 10.05
C GLU A 37 3.14 0.99 9.33
N ILE A 38 3.02 0.95 8.00
CA ILE A 38 2.59 2.12 7.21
C ILE A 38 1.16 2.51 7.59
N CYS A 39 0.26 1.55 7.80
CA CYS A 39 -1.09 1.82 8.26
C CYS A 39 -1.12 2.44 9.66
N ALA A 40 -0.25 2.00 10.57
CA ALA A 40 -0.10 2.61 11.89
C ALA A 40 0.36 4.07 11.78
N GLN A 41 1.33 4.37 10.92
CA GLN A 41 1.75 5.75 10.65
C GLN A 41 0.64 6.59 10.01
N ALA A 42 -0.15 6.01 9.10
CA ALA A 42 -1.30 6.69 8.51
C ALA A 42 -2.38 7.02 9.55
N GLN A 43 -2.55 6.15 10.55
CA GLN A 43 -3.47 6.36 11.67
C GLN A 43 -3.07 7.55 12.56
N GLU A 44 -1.76 7.81 12.72
CA GLU A 44 -1.25 9.00 13.42
C GLU A 44 -1.57 10.30 12.66
N VAL A 45 -1.68 10.24 11.34
CA VAL A 45 -2.06 11.38 10.49
C VAL A 45 -3.57 11.56 10.46
N SER A 46 -4.32 10.47 10.34
CA SER A 46 -5.78 10.47 10.33
C SER A 46 -6.32 9.09 10.65
N SER A 47 -7.22 9.00 11.64
CA SER A 47 -7.88 7.75 12.00
C SER A 47 -8.61 7.09 10.82
N PHE A 48 -9.20 7.91 9.93
CA PHE A 48 -9.85 7.43 8.72
C PHE A 48 -8.87 6.78 7.73
N LEU A 49 -7.67 7.35 7.58
CA LEU A 49 -6.63 6.78 6.72
C LEU A 49 -6.06 5.48 7.31
N GLY A 50 -5.87 5.44 8.62
CA GLY A 50 -5.47 4.24 9.35
C GLY A 50 -6.45 3.09 9.13
N GLU A 51 -7.73 3.32 9.44
CA GLU A 51 -8.78 2.31 9.28
C GLU A 51 -8.93 1.83 7.84
N THR A 52 -8.89 2.76 6.87
CA THR A 52 -8.97 2.42 5.44
C THR A 52 -7.76 1.58 5.01
N CYS A 53 -6.56 1.92 5.50
CA CYS A 53 -5.34 1.16 5.22
C CYS A 53 -5.39 -0.25 5.82
N THR A 54 -5.83 -0.39 7.07
CA THR A 54 -5.95 -1.70 7.73
C THR A 54 -6.98 -2.58 7.04
N SER A 55 -8.12 -2.03 6.60
CA SER A 55 -9.12 -2.77 5.81
C SER A 55 -8.53 -3.21 4.48
N PHE A 56 -7.80 -2.34 3.79
CA PHE A 56 -7.11 -2.70 2.54
C PHE A 56 -6.11 -3.84 2.74
N VAL A 57 -5.31 -3.81 3.81
CA VAL A 57 -4.36 -4.89 4.13
C VAL A 57 -5.10 -6.21 4.34
N ASN A 58 -6.18 -6.20 5.13
CA ASN A 58 -6.88 -7.42 5.48
C ASN A 58 -7.73 -8.00 4.34
N ASP A 59 -8.43 -7.14 3.61
CA ASP A 59 -9.44 -7.56 2.63
C ASP A 59 -8.87 -7.70 1.22
N VAL A 60 -7.79 -6.98 0.91
CA VAL A 60 -7.20 -6.95 -0.44
C VAL A 60 -5.79 -7.53 -0.44
N LEU A 61 -4.91 -7.03 0.43
CA LEU A 61 -3.50 -7.39 0.39
C LEU A 61 -3.26 -8.84 0.85
N LYS A 62 -3.70 -9.23 2.05
CA LYS A 62 -3.53 -10.58 2.62
C LYS A 62 -3.96 -11.72 1.67
N PRO A 63 -5.14 -11.69 1.02
CA PRO A 63 -5.55 -12.76 0.12
C PRO A 63 -4.85 -12.73 -1.25
N LYS A 64 -4.24 -11.61 -1.63
CA LYS A 64 -3.59 -11.43 -2.94
C LYS A 64 -2.06 -11.33 -2.84
N ILE A 65 -1.49 -11.31 -1.64
CA ILE A 65 -0.07 -11.01 -1.42
C ILE A 65 0.81 -12.03 -2.17
N GLU A 66 0.45 -13.31 -2.18
CA GLU A 66 1.19 -14.33 -2.93
C GLU A 66 1.16 -14.08 -4.45
N ASP A 67 0.00 -13.70 -4.98
CA ASP A 67 -0.16 -13.33 -6.40
C ASP A 67 0.55 -12.00 -6.72
N LEU A 68 0.58 -11.05 -5.78
CA LEU A 68 1.24 -9.74 -5.90
C LEU A 68 2.77 -9.86 -5.86
N LEU A 69 3.29 -10.73 -4.99
CA LEU A 69 4.70 -11.11 -4.95
C LEU A 69 5.12 -11.72 -6.29
N ALA A 70 4.25 -12.56 -6.88
CA ALA A 70 4.48 -13.17 -8.19
C ALA A 70 4.33 -12.16 -9.35
N ALA A 71 3.41 -11.21 -9.22
CA ALA A 71 3.07 -10.24 -10.26
C ALA A 71 3.33 -8.81 -9.76
N LYS A 72 4.59 -8.36 -9.81
CA LYS A 72 5.02 -6.98 -9.51
C LYS A 72 3.97 -5.94 -9.95
N GLN A 73 3.12 -5.48 -9.03
CA GLN A 73 2.00 -4.63 -9.43
C GLN A 73 2.44 -3.18 -9.65
N GLU A 74 1.92 -2.54 -10.69
CA GLU A 74 2.29 -1.16 -11.00
C GLU A 74 1.69 -0.18 -9.98
N PRO A 75 2.52 0.67 -9.32
CA PRO A 75 2.08 1.66 -8.34
C PRO A 75 0.94 2.55 -8.81
N GLU A 76 0.91 2.83 -10.11
CA GLU A 76 -0.09 3.69 -10.72
C GLU A 76 -1.49 3.04 -10.83
N LYS A 77 -1.57 1.71 -10.97
CA LYS A 77 -2.86 1.01 -11.00
C LYS A 77 -3.50 0.96 -9.62
N VAL A 78 -2.71 0.57 -8.62
CA VAL A 78 -3.16 0.50 -7.23
C VAL A 78 -3.66 1.86 -6.76
N CYS A 79 -2.91 2.93 -7.04
CA CYS A 79 -3.30 4.27 -6.61
C CYS A 79 -4.51 4.84 -7.35
N LYS A 80 -4.80 4.39 -8.58
CA LYS A 80 -6.05 4.70 -9.29
C LYS A 80 -7.25 3.94 -8.72
N GLU A 81 -7.07 2.67 -8.36
CA GLU A 81 -8.10 1.87 -7.71
C GLU A 81 -8.48 2.41 -6.32
N LEU A 82 -7.51 3.00 -5.61
CA LEU A 82 -7.72 3.67 -4.34
C LEU A 82 -8.26 5.11 -4.47
N GLU A 83 -8.53 5.58 -5.69
CA GLU A 83 -8.95 6.96 -6.02
C GLU A 83 -8.01 8.06 -5.48
N MET A 84 -6.77 7.68 -5.14
CA MET A 84 -5.71 8.59 -4.69
C MET A 84 -5.03 9.28 -5.88
N CYS A 85 -5.15 8.68 -7.06
CA CYS A 85 -4.93 9.24 -8.39
C CYS A 85 -6.30 9.23 -9.14
#